data_AF-A0A382L4A0-F1
#
_entry.id   AF-A0A382L4A0-F1
#
_cell.length_a   1.000
_cell.length_b   1.000
_cell.length_c   1.000
_cell.angle_alpha   90.00
_cell.angle_beta   90.00
_cell.angle_gamma   90.00
#
_symmetry.space_group_name_H-M   'P 1'
#
loop_
_entity.id
_entity.type
_entity.pdbx_description
1 polymer ?
#
loop_
_entity_poly.entity_id
_entity_poly.type
_entity_poly.pdbx_seq_one_letter_code
_entity_poly.pdbx_strand_id
1 'polypeptide(L)'
;MFLTRTLPTLLAFAFGAVAVLIYYIPHGVAQEIERELSLWLRILYAFAYFLGLYSILNLHWTRIQRRQGGWAYSGVAIASFLVMFLFVVYNDGAGPFAPQASAGGYQWMFTYIHVACSSTMFSMLAFYIASAAYRTFRARSSDAAILLVAAIILMVGRVPIGHAISEFFPEAVAWLMEVPNLAAKRGIV
;
A
#
# COMPACT_ATOMS: atom_id res chain seq x y z
N MET A 1 -16.68 28.13 3.56
CA MET A 1 -16.37 26.68 3.66
C MET A 1 -16.33 26.01 2.28
N PHE A 2 -17.31 26.26 1.41
CA PHE A 2 -17.35 25.68 0.05
C PHE A 2 -16.09 26.01 -0.78
N LEU A 3 -15.74 27.29 -0.93
CA LEU A 3 -14.57 27.73 -1.71
C LEU A 3 -13.21 27.24 -1.16
N THR A 4 -13.09 27.01 0.15
CA THR A 4 -11.81 26.71 0.80
C THR A 4 -11.58 25.22 1.10
N ARG A 5 -12.64 24.41 1.10
CA ARG A 5 -12.55 22.97 1.42
C ARG A 5 -13.17 22.11 0.32
N THR A 6 -14.41 22.40 -0.07
CA THR A 6 -15.17 21.57 -1.01
C THR A 6 -14.71 21.75 -2.45
N LEU A 7 -14.44 23.00 -2.86
CA LEU A 7 -14.04 23.32 -4.23
C LEU A 7 -12.66 22.73 -4.58
N PRO A 8 -11.61 22.84 -3.74
CA PRO A 8 -10.34 22.16 -4.00
C PRO A 8 -10.47 20.64 -4.10
N THR A 9 -11.27 20.01 -3.22
CA THR A 9 -11.47 18.55 -3.27
C THR A 9 -12.26 18.11 -4.50
N LEU A 10 -13.24 18.91 -4.94
CA LEU A 10 -14.05 18.62 -6.12
C LEU A 10 -13.20 18.74 -7.39
N LEU A 11 -12.34 19.77 -7.47
CA LEU A 11 -11.38 19.90 -8.55
C LEU A 11 -10.40 18.72 -8.55
N ALA A 12 -9.81 18.38 -7.41
CA ALA A 12 -8.90 17.23 -7.30
C ALA A 12 -9.56 15.93 -7.74
N PHE A 13 -10.82 15.69 -7.33
CA PHE A 13 -11.60 14.54 -7.78
C PHE A 13 -11.86 14.57 -9.29
N ALA A 14 -12.30 15.71 -9.83
CA ALA A 14 -12.58 15.84 -11.25
C ALA A 14 -11.33 15.61 -12.12
N PHE A 15 -10.20 16.23 -11.77
CA PHE A 15 -8.93 16.02 -12.46
C PHE A 15 -8.43 14.59 -12.33
N GLY A 16 -8.55 13.98 -11.14
CA GLY A 16 -8.20 12.57 -10.93
C GLY A 16 -9.07 11.62 -11.77
N ALA A 17 -10.38 11.85 -11.83
CA ALA A 17 -11.29 11.06 -12.66
C ALA A 17 -10.96 11.19 -14.16
N VAL A 18 -10.68 12.41 -14.64
CA VAL A 18 -10.28 12.66 -16.02
C VAL A 18 -8.96 11.95 -16.35
N ALA A 19 -7.96 12.02 -15.47
CA ALA A 19 -6.68 11.34 -15.67
C ALA A 19 -6.85 9.81 -15.77
N VAL A 20 -7.71 9.23 -14.91
CA VAL A 20 -8.04 7.79 -14.99
C VAL A 20 -8.73 7.47 -16.32
N LEU A 21 -9.68 8.29 -16.78
CA LEU A 21 -10.36 8.06 -18.06
C LEU A 21 -9.39 8.12 -19.25
N ILE A 22 -8.48 9.11 -19.27
CA ILE A 22 -7.48 9.29 -20.32
C ILE A 22 -6.58 8.06 -20.44
N TYR A 23 -6.15 7.49 -19.31
CA TYR A 23 -5.28 6.31 -19.27
C TYR A 23 -5.88 5.09 -20.01
N TYR A 24 -7.20 4.92 -20.01
CA TYR A 24 -7.87 3.78 -20.67
C TYR A 24 -8.28 4.04 -22.13
N ILE A 25 -8.08 5.25 -22.67
CA ILE A 25 -8.49 5.61 -24.03
C ILE A 25 -7.27 5.50 -24.98
N PRO A 26 -7.23 4.52 -25.90
CA PRO A 26 -6.12 4.34 -26.84
C PRO A 26 -6.24 5.30 -28.03
N HIS A 27 -6.25 6.62 -27.78
CA HIS A 27 -6.33 7.66 -28.81
C HIS A 27 -5.13 8.60 -28.73
N GLY A 28 -4.60 9.06 -29.86
CA GLY A 28 -3.34 9.81 -29.91
C GLY A 28 -3.35 11.10 -29.07
N VAL A 29 -4.48 11.82 -29.02
CA VAL A 29 -4.63 13.01 -28.17
C VAL A 29 -4.61 12.65 -26.67
N ALA A 30 -5.21 11.53 -26.29
CA ALA A 30 -5.22 11.06 -24.91
C ALA A 30 -3.80 10.68 -24.45
N GLN A 31 -3.04 9.99 -25.31
CA GLN A 31 -1.65 9.60 -25.04
C GLN A 31 -0.72 10.81 -24.90
N GLU A 32 -0.93 11.86 -25.70
CA GLU A 32 -0.14 13.09 -25.59
C GLU A 32 -0.40 13.82 -24.26
N ILE A 33 -1.67 13.94 -23.86
CA ILE A 33 -2.05 14.54 -22.57
C ILE A 33 -1.51 13.70 -21.41
N GLU A 34 -1.58 12.37 -21.49
CA GLU A 34 -1.02 11.46 -20.49
C GLU A 34 0.50 11.68 -20.32
N ARG A 35 1.22 11.81 -21.44
CA ARG A 35 2.67 12.05 -21.44
C ARG A 35 3.03 13.36 -20.75
N GLU A 36 2.32 14.43 -21.08
CA GLU A 36 2.51 15.74 -20.43
C GLU A 36 2.18 15.67 -18.92
N LEU A 37 1.04 15.08 -18.55
CA LEU A 37 0.67 14.87 -17.15
C LEU A 37 1.71 14.05 -16.39
N SER A 38 2.28 13.02 -17.01
CA SER A 38 3.32 12.18 -16.42
C SER A 38 4.63 12.96 -16.15
N LEU A 39 5.02 13.87 -17.06
CA LEU A 39 6.15 14.78 -16.85
C LEU A 39 5.90 15.70 -15.65
N TRP A 40 4.71 16.32 -15.56
CA TRP A 40 4.33 17.15 -14.42
C TRP A 40 4.31 16.36 -13.11
N LEU A 41 3.76 15.14 -13.13
CA LEU A 41 3.75 14.25 -11.97
C LEU A 41 5.15 13.87 -11.52
N ARG A 42 6.09 13.63 -12.45
CA ARG A 42 7.49 13.31 -12.12
C ARG A 42 8.17 14.46 -11.37
N ILE A 43 7.92 15.70 -11.79
CA ILE A 43 8.42 16.90 -11.09
C ILE A 43 7.78 16.99 -9.70
N LEU A 44 6.45 16.85 -9.60
CA LEU A 44 5.72 16.85 -8.34
C LEU A 44 6.24 15.79 -7.37
N TYR A 45 6.48 14.57 -7.84
CA TYR A 45 7.01 13.48 -7.02
C TYR A 45 8.43 13.75 -6.53
N ALA A 46 9.30 14.38 -7.34
CA ALA A 46 10.63 14.77 -6.88
C ALA A 46 10.57 15.71 -5.67
N PHE A 47 9.71 16.73 -5.71
CA PHE A 47 9.48 17.63 -4.57
C PHE A 47 8.80 16.91 -3.40
N ALA A 48 7.82 16.04 -3.68
CA ALA A 48 7.10 15.31 -2.65
C ALA A 48 8.03 14.34 -1.89
N TYR A 49 8.94 13.65 -2.57
CA TYR A 49 9.94 12.80 -1.92
C TYR A 49 10.86 13.60 -1.02
N PHE A 50 11.32 14.76 -1.48
CA PHE A 50 12.16 15.64 -0.66
C PHE A 50 11.42 16.15 0.58
N LEU A 51 10.20 16.66 0.41
CA LEU A 51 9.38 17.16 1.51
C LEU A 51 9.00 16.05 2.49
N GLY A 52 8.67 14.86 1.98
CA GLY A 52 8.35 13.68 2.76
C GLY A 52 9.54 13.23 3.60
N LEU A 53 10.72 13.16 3.00
CA LEU A 53 11.96 12.84 3.71
C LEU A 53 12.26 13.87 4.81
N TYR A 54 12.22 15.16 4.46
CA TYR A 54 12.43 16.25 5.41
C TYR A 54 11.44 16.19 6.58
N SER A 55 10.16 15.96 6.31
CA SER A 55 9.11 15.87 7.32
C SER A 55 9.39 14.76 8.34
N ILE A 56 9.72 13.56 7.88
CA ILE A 56 10.00 12.40 8.74
C ILE A 56 11.28 12.62 9.55
N LEU A 57 12.35 13.08 8.91
CA LEU A 57 13.61 13.35 9.61
C LEU A 57 13.46 14.47 10.64
N ASN A 58 12.75 15.55 10.31
CA ASN A 58 12.49 16.65 11.23
C ASN A 58 11.63 16.21 12.42
N LEU A 59 10.65 15.32 12.22
CA LEU A 59 9.85 14.73 13.29
C LEU A 59 10.74 13.99 14.30
N HIS A 60 11.58 13.06 13.81
CA HIS A 60 12.47 12.27 14.67
C HIS A 60 13.56 13.14 15.31
N TRP A 61 14.12 14.09 14.57
CA TRP A 61 15.11 15.03 15.06
C TRP A 61 14.55 15.91 16.19
N THR A 62 13.36 16.48 15.99
CA THR A 62 12.69 17.29 17.01
C THR A 62 12.40 16.48 18.28
N ARG A 63 12.00 15.20 18.14
CA ARG A 63 11.80 14.30 19.30
C ARG A 63 13.08 14.06 20.08
N ILE A 64 14.21 13.91 19.40
CA ILE A 64 15.53 13.73 20.01
C ILE A 64 15.96 15.01 20.74
N GLN A 65 15.89 16.15 20.07
CA GLN A 65 16.26 17.45 20.65
C GLN A 65 15.44 17.77 21.91
N ARG A 66 14.13 17.52 21.86
CA ARG A 66 13.21 17.77 22.98
C ARG A 66 13.17 16.64 24.01
N ARG A 67 13.99 15.58 23.85
CA ARG A 67 14.04 14.38 24.71
C ARG A 67 12.66 13.83 25.08
N GLN A 68 11.75 13.78 24.10
CA GLN A 68 10.40 13.26 24.32
C GLN A 68 10.42 11.77 24.67
N GLY A 69 9.35 11.27 25.30
CA GLY A 69 9.22 9.83 25.58
C GLY A 69 9.46 9.00 24.31
N GLY A 70 10.37 8.03 24.39
CA GLY A 70 10.77 7.20 23.24
C GLY A 70 11.77 7.85 22.28
N TRP A 71 12.46 8.93 22.66
CA TRP A 71 13.49 9.59 21.82
C TRP A 71 14.58 8.64 21.32
N ALA A 72 14.95 7.62 22.12
CA ALA A 72 15.94 6.63 21.74
C ALA A 72 15.55 5.87 20.47
N TYR A 73 14.26 5.52 20.32
CA TYR A 73 13.75 4.88 19.10
C TYR A 73 13.83 5.80 17.88
N SER A 74 13.63 7.11 18.07
CA SER A 74 13.87 8.10 17.01
C SER A 74 15.36 8.16 16.62
N GLY A 75 16.26 8.02 17.59
CA GLY A 75 17.70 7.91 17.33
C GLY A 75 18.04 6.69 16.47
N VAL A 76 17.48 5.52 16.82
CA VAL A 76 17.62 4.29 16.03
C VAL A 76 17.07 4.48 14.62
N ALA A 77 15.91 5.14 14.46
CA ALA A 77 15.34 5.40 13.13
C ALA A 77 16.26 6.24 12.24
N ILE A 78 16.82 7.34 12.77
CA ILE A 78 17.75 8.19 12.02
C ILE A 78 19.05 7.42 11.71
N ALA A 79 19.60 6.68 12.68
CA ALA A 79 20.80 5.89 12.46
C ALA A 79 20.60 4.82 11.37
N SER A 80 19.50 4.07 11.42
CA SER A 80 19.14 3.07 10.41
C SER A 80 18.94 3.69 9.03
N PHE A 81 18.32 4.88 8.95
CA PHE A 81 18.21 5.63 7.70
C PHE A 81 19.58 6.00 7.14
N LEU A 82 20.49 6.55 7.96
CA LEU A 82 21.84 6.91 7.54
C LEU A 82 22.64 5.69 7.06
N VAL A 83 22.59 4.57 7.78
CA VAL A 83 23.29 3.34 7.38
C VAL A 83 22.76 2.84 6.03
N MET A 84 21.43 2.78 5.85
CA MET A 84 20.85 2.38 4.56
C MET A 84 21.25 3.35 3.44
N PHE A 85 21.21 4.65 3.70
CA PHE A 85 21.59 5.69 2.74
C PHE A 85 23.06 5.57 2.33
N LEU A 86 23.97 5.26 3.26
CA LEU A 86 25.39 5.03 2.96
C LEU A 86 25.56 3.85 1.99
N PHE A 87 24.86 2.74 2.18
CA PHE A 87 24.94 1.60 1.27
C PHE A 87 24.32 1.88 -0.10
N VAL A 88 23.29 2.72 -0.16
CA VAL A 88 22.72 3.21 -1.44
C VAL A 88 23.76 4.04 -2.19
N VAL A 89 24.42 5.00 -1.53
CA VAL A 89 25.41 5.88 -2.17
C VAL A 89 26.68 5.12 -2.56
N TYR A 90 27.13 4.18 -1.72
CA TYR A 90 28.28 3.32 -2.01
C TYR A 90 28.02 2.41 -3.21
N ASN A 91 26.80 1.84 -3.31
CA ASN A 91 26.35 1.00 -4.42
C ASN A 91 27.35 -0.09 -4.83
N ASP A 92 27.88 -0.81 -3.84
CA ASP A 92 28.90 -1.85 -4.02
C ASP A 92 30.18 -1.40 -4.77
N GLY A 93 30.52 -0.10 -4.67
CA GLY A 93 31.68 0.50 -5.31
C GLY A 93 31.40 1.14 -6.68
N ALA A 94 30.20 0.98 -7.25
CA ALA A 94 29.80 1.63 -8.50
C ALA A 94 29.44 3.11 -8.33
N GLY A 95 29.24 3.56 -7.08
CA GLY A 95 28.87 4.94 -6.75
C GLY A 95 27.39 5.26 -7.03
N PRO A 96 26.96 6.48 -6.68
CA PRO A 96 25.54 6.84 -6.57
C PRO A 96 24.83 7.07 -7.91
N PHE A 97 25.56 7.24 -9.01
CA PHE A 97 24.99 7.52 -10.34
C PHE A 97 24.85 6.28 -11.22
N ALA A 98 25.37 5.14 -10.78
CA ALA A 98 25.19 3.87 -11.47
C ALA A 98 23.83 3.24 -11.09
N PRO A 99 23.28 2.34 -11.92
CA PRO A 99 22.13 1.52 -11.55
C PRO A 99 22.39 0.79 -10.23
N GLN A 100 21.37 0.69 -9.37
CA GLN A 100 21.51 0.04 -8.07
C GLN A 100 21.90 -1.43 -8.25
N ALA A 101 22.95 -1.87 -7.57
CA ALA A 101 23.42 -3.24 -7.60
C ALA A 101 22.32 -4.20 -7.11
N SER A 102 22.14 -5.31 -7.83
CA SER A 102 21.17 -6.35 -7.50
C SER A 102 21.56 -7.19 -6.28
N ALA A 103 22.84 -7.11 -5.87
CA ALA A 103 23.39 -7.72 -4.68
C ALA A 103 24.27 -6.69 -3.94
N GLY A 104 24.49 -6.88 -2.65
CA GLY A 104 25.31 -6.01 -1.82
C GLY A 104 24.63 -5.58 -0.52
N GLY A 105 25.27 -4.67 0.21
CA GLY A 105 24.82 -4.24 1.54
C GLY A 105 23.42 -3.63 1.56
N TYR A 106 23.08 -2.79 0.57
CA TYR A 106 21.75 -2.21 0.43
C TYR A 106 20.68 -3.30 0.28
N GLN A 107 20.87 -4.21 -0.69
CA GLN A 107 19.89 -5.25 -0.98
C GLN A 107 19.71 -6.18 0.22
N TRP A 108 20.80 -6.54 0.90
CA TRP A 108 20.73 -7.37 2.11
C TRP A 108 19.91 -6.67 3.20
N MET A 109 20.20 -5.40 3.50
CA MET A 109 19.42 -4.65 4.50
C MET A 109 17.97 -4.48 4.07
N PHE A 110 17.70 -4.25 2.79
CA PHE A 110 16.35 -4.12 2.28
C PHE A 110 15.55 -5.41 2.50
N THR A 111 16.09 -6.55 2.09
CA THR A 111 15.39 -7.84 2.19
C THR A 111 15.29 -8.35 3.63
N TYR A 112 16.36 -8.29 4.42
CA TYR A 112 16.39 -8.91 5.74
C TYR A 112 15.98 -8.00 6.88
N ILE A 113 16.05 -6.68 6.70
CA ILE A 113 15.63 -5.71 7.73
C ILE A 113 14.32 -5.05 7.30
N HIS A 114 14.31 -4.32 6.18
CA HIS A 114 13.13 -3.53 5.81
C HIS A 114 11.91 -4.39 5.49
N VAL A 115 12.04 -5.40 4.63
CA VAL A 115 10.95 -6.31 4.25
C VAL A 115 10.51 -7.18 5.43
N ALA A 116 11.45 -7.64 6.27
CA ALA A 116 11.11 -8.37 7.49
C ALA A 116 10.28 -7.51 8.45
N CYS A 117 10.73 -6.28 8.75
CA CYS A 117 9.99 -5.37 9.62
C CYS A 117 8.61 -4.98 9.04
N SER A 118 8.51 -4.69 7.75
CA SER A 118 7.22 -4.36 7.13
C SER A 118 6.26 -5.55 7.13
N SER A 119 6.76 -6.77 6.94
CA SER A 119 5.94 -7.98 7.04
C SER A 119 5.43 -8.21 8.48
N THR A 120 6.20 -7.88 9.52
CA THR A 120 5.70 -7.91 10.90
C THR A 120 4.57 -6.92 11.13
N MET A 121 4.65 -5.71 10.58
CA MET A 121 3.58 -4.72 10.69
C MET A 121 2.30 -5.20 10.01
N PHE A 122 2.43 -5.77 8.82
CA PHE A 122 1.30 -6.33 8.09
C PHE A 122 0.70 -7.56 8.79
N SER A 123 1.55 -8.44 9.33
CA SER A 123 1.13 -9.61 10.11
C SER A 123 0.36 -9.19 11.37
N MET A 124 0.87 -8.21 12.13
CA MET A 124 0.18 -7.66 13.29
C MET A 124 -1.17 -7.04 12.91
N LEU A 125 -1.22 -6.28 11.80
CA LEU A 125 -2.47 -5.72 11.29
C LEU A 125 -3.49 -6.83 10.96
N ALA A 126 -3.08 -7.86 10.23
CA ALA A 126 -3.93 -8.99 9.89
C ALA A 126 -4.44 -9.72 11.15
N PHE A 127 -3.57 -9.97 12.12
CA PHE A 127 -3.94 -10.57 13.40
C PHE A 127 -4.97 -9.71 14.16
N TYR A 128 -4.78 -8.39 14.23
CA TYR A 128 -5.73 -7.50 14.90
C TYR A 128 -7.08 -7.42 14.18
N ILE A 129 -7.08 -7.38 12.84
CA ILE A 129 -8.31 -7.44 12.05
C ILE A 129 -9.05 -8.75 12.32
N ALA A 130 -8.36 -9.90 12.26
CA ALA A 130 -8.94 -11.20 12.54
C ALA A 130 -9.48 -11.31 13.97
N SER A 131 -8.73 -10.82 14.97
CA SER A 131 -9.14 -10.81 16.38
C SER A 131 -10.34 -9.89 16.63
N ALA A 132 -10.35 -8.70 16.03
CA ALA A 132 -11.51 -7.80 16.07
C ALA A 132 -12.72 -8.47 15.43
N ALA A 133 -12.57 -8.95 14.19
CA ALA A 133 -13.58 -9.65 13.43
C ALA A 133 -14.14 -10.85 14.18
N TYR A 134 -13.32 -11.70 14.81
CA TYR A 134 -13.80 -12.82 15.63
C TYR A 134 -14.67 -12.34 16.80
N ARG A 135 -14.28 -11.25 17.47
CA ARG A 135 -15.06 -10.67 18.58
C ARG A 135 -16.38 -10.04 18.11
N THR A 136 -16.42 -9.41 16.93
CA THR A 136 -17.64 -8.79 16.37
C THR A 136 -18.53 -9.77 15.60
N PHE A 137 -17.97 -10.77 14.93
CA PHE A 137 -18.65 -11.88 14.24
C PHE A 137 -18.88 -13.10 15.14
N ARG A 138 -18.91 -12.93 16.45
CA ARG A 138 -19.48 -13.95 17.35
C ARG A 138 -20.89 -14.22 16.84
N ALA A 139 -21.08 -15.36 16.16
CA ALA A 139 -22.27 -15.72 15.39
C ALA A 139 -23.54 -15.43 16.19
N ARG A 140 -24.07 -14.22 16.00
CA ARG A 140 -25.19 -13.70 16.77
C ARG A 140 -26.51 -14.04 16.08
N SER A 141 -26.43 -14.40 14.81
CA SER A 141 -27.51 -14.89 13.95
C SER A 141 -26.97 -15.91 12.94
N SER A 142 -27.86 -16.76 12.42
CA SER A 142 -27.60 -17.70 11.32
C SER A 142 -27.01 -17.01 10.10
N ASP A 143 -27.50 -15.81 9.79
CA ASP A 143 -27.12 -15.07 8.58
C ASP A 143 -25.67 -14.57 8.65
N ALA A 144 -25.24 -14.10 9.83
CA ALA A 144 -23.86 -13.70 10.05
C ALA A 144 -22.89 -14.90 9.97
N ALA A 145 -23.33 -16.10 10.35
CA ALA A 145 -22.52 -17.31 10.23
C ALA A 145 -22.31 -17.71 8.76
N ILE A 146 -23.35 -17.62 7.92
CA ILE A 146 -23.26 -17.91 6.49
C ILE A 146 -22.30 -16.92 5.81
N LEU A 147 -22.41 -15.62 6.11
CA LEU A 147 -21.50 -14.60 5.59
C LEU A 147 -20.05 -14.81 6.05
N LEU A 148 -19.84 -15.24 7.29
CA LEU A 148 -18.52 -15.56 7.82
C LEU A 148 -17.88 -16.74 7.09
N VAL A 149 -18.62 -17.82 6.86
CA VAL A 149 -18.14 -18.99 6.10
C VAL A 149 -17.81 -18.59 4.66
N ALA A 150 -18.67 -17.82 4.01
CA ALA A 150 -18.42 -17.30 2.66
C ALA A 150 -17.15 -16.44 2.59
N ALA A 151 -16.91 -15.59 3.60
CA ALA A 151 -15.72 -14.76 3.70
C ALA A 151 -14.44 -15.60 3.91
N ILE A 152 -14.49 -16.65 4.74
CA ILE A 152 -13.37 -17.58 4.93
C ILE A 152 -13.02 -18.29 3.61
N ILE A 153 -14.02 -18.79 2.89
CA ILE A 153 -13.82 -19.44 1.59
C ILE A 153 -13.18 -18.45 0.60
N LEU A 154 -13.67 -17.20 0.54
CA LEU A 154 -13.08 -16.14 -0.29
C LEU A 154 -11.63 -15.83 0.07
N MET A 155 -11.31 -15.71 1.36
CA MET A 155 -9.94 -15.44 1.80
C MET A 155 -9.00 -16.58 1.43
N VAL A 156 -9.39 -17.83 1.65
CA VAL A 156 -8.53 -18.99 1.35
C VAL A 156 -8.35 -19.19 -0.15
N GLY A 157 -9.43 -19.11 -0.94
CA GLY A 157 -9.37 -19.35 -2.39
C GLY A 157 -8.67 -18.25 -3.20
N ARG A 158 -8.47 -17.05 -2.64
CA ARG A 158 -7.76 -15.93 -3.30
C ARG A 158 -6.26 -15.87 -2.98
N VAL A 159 -5.77 -16.63 -2.00
CA VAL A 159 -4.34 -16.71 -1.67
C VAL A 159 -3.70 -17.83 -2.49
N PRO A 160 -2.46 -17.69 -3.00
CA PRO A 160 -1.78 -18.74 -3.78
C PRO A 160 -1.73 -20.12 -3.10
N ILE A 161 -1.71 -20.13 -1.76
CA ILE A 161 -1.75 -21.35 -0.93
C ILE A 161 -3.07 -22.12 -1.11
N GLY A 162 -4.18 -21.45 -1.41
CA GLY A 162 -5.48 -22.09 -1.64
C GLY A 162 -5.43 -23.10 -2.79
N HIS A 163 -4.77 -22.73 -3.90
CA HIS A 163 -4.53 -23.64 -5.02
C HIS A 163 -3.60 -24.80 -4.66
N ALA A 164 -2.63 -24.58 -3.77
CA ALA A 164 -1.69 -25.62 -3.35
C ALA A 164 -2.31 -26.66 -2.41
N ILE A 165 -3.38 -26.30 -1.67
CA ILE A 165 -4.07 -27.20 -0.74
C ILE A 165 -5.10 -28.06 -1.49
N SER A 166 -5.97 -27.45 -2.29
CA SER A 166 -7.02 -28.15 -3.04
C SER A 166 -7.68 -27.23 -4.08
N GLU A 167 -8.03 -27.80 -5.25
CA GLU A 167 -8.80 -27.10 -6.30
C GLU A 167 -10.22 -26.69 -5.86
N PHE A 168 -10.74 -27.30 -4.78
CA PHE A 168 -12.06 -26.99 -4.24
C PHE A 168 -12.23 -25.53 -3.80
N PHE A 169 -11.21 -24.93 -3.18
CA PHE A 169 -11.33 -23.54 -2.69
C PHE A 169 -11.44 -22.51 -3.83
N PRO A 170 -10.60 -22.56 -4.87
CA PRO A 170 -10.78 -21.75 -6.08
C PRO A 170 -12.16 -21.93 -6.73
N GLU A 171 -12.64 -23.16 -6.89
CA GLU A 171 -13.95 -23.45 -7.48
C GLU A 171 -15.11 -22.90 -6.63
N ALA A 172 -15.04 -23.07 -5.32
CA ALA A 172 -16.04 -22.54 -4.38
C ALA A 172 -16.08 -21.00 -4.43
N VAL A 173 -14.92 -20.34 -4.58
CA VAL A 173 -14.84 -18.90 -4.80
C VAL A 173 -15.48 -18.49 -6.12
N ALA A 174 -15.21 -19.22 -7.20
CA ALA A 174 -15.83 -18.95 -8.50
C ALA A 174 -17.35 -19.06 -8.41
N TRP A 175 -17.88 -20.14 -7.84
CA TRP A 175 -19.31 -20.34 -7.63
C TRP A 175 -19.94 -19.22 -6.79
N LEU A 176 -19.30 -18.81 -5.68
CA LEU A 176 -19.80 -17.73 -4.81
C LEU A 176 -19.90 -16.39 -5.56
N MET A 177 -18.95 -16.12 -6.46
CA MET A 177 -18.90 -14.88 -7.24
C MET A 177 -19.84 -14.91 -8.46
N GLU A 178 -20.06 -16.07 -9.05
CA GLU A 178 -20.87 -16.25 -10.26
C GLU A 178 -22.36 -16.44 -9.99
N VAL A 179 -22.72 -16.99 -8.83
CA VAL A 179 -24.12 -17.29 -8.49
C VAL A 179 -24.68 -16.27 -7.48
N PRO A 180 -24.38 -16.31 -6.16
CA PRO A 180 -24.95 -15.37 -5.20
C PRO A 180 -24.60 -13.90 -5.46
N ASN A 181 -23.32 -13.59 -5.71
CA ASN A 181 -22.88 -12.20 -5.89
C ASN A 181 -23.45 -11.58 -7.17
N LEU A 182 -23.50 -12.35 -8.25
CA LEU A 182 -24.08 -11.93 -9.53
C LEU A 182 -25.61 -11.79 -9.44
N ALA A 183 -26.30 -12.64 -8.68
CA ALA A 183 -27.72 -12.49 -8.38
C ALA A 183 -28.02 -11.20 -7.61
N ALA A 184 -27.21 -10.86 -6.59
CA ALA A 184 -27.35 -9.61 -5.84
C ALA A 184 -27.15 -8.37 -6.74
N LYS A 185 -26.15 -8.39 -7.63
CA LYS A 185 -25.89 -7.29 -8.58
C LYS A 185 -27.01 -7.12 -9.61
N ARG A 186 -27.69 -8.20 -10.00
CA ARG A 186 -28.84 -8.16 -10.93
C ARG A 186 -30.11 -7.56 -10.29
N GLY A 187 -30.21 -7.53 -8.96
CA GLY A 187 -31.33 -6.90 -8.25
C GLY A 187 -31.21 -5.38 -8.06
N ILE A 188 -30.09 -4.77 -8.45
CA ILE A 188 -29.83 -3.32 -8.40
C ILE A 188 -29.94 -2.73 -9.82
N VAL A 189 -30.98 -3.12 -10.55
CA VAL A 189 -31.42 -2.49 -11.81
C VAL A 189 -32.85 -2.03 -11.62
#